data_AF-A0A4V2AR69-F1
#
_entry.id   AF-A0A4V2AR69-F1
#
_cell.length_a   1.000
_cell.length_b   1.000
_cell.length_c   1.000
_cell.angle_alpha   90.00
_cell.angle_beta   90.00
_cell.angle_gamma   90.00
#
_symmetry.space_group_name_H-M   'P 1'
#
loop_
_entity.id
_entity.type
_entity.pdbx_description
1 polymer ?
#
loop_
_entity_poly.entity_id
_entity_poly.type
_entity_poly.pdbx_seq_one_letter_code
_entity_poly.pdbx_strand_id
1 'polypeptide(L)'
;TKYGAQVGSEVALGAAITSPQFLYRSELGTKVSDARNNASNFGSQINLQNLDQSAYILDNYEYATLLAFMYTGSTPDQTLMQAAKNNQLNSESAVNSQIDRMLQTSRGREHITEFGANWMRTDDALKARRPSNSEFTDDVKNDMAKEVRELFGYVFFTANTSFAQFYAADYSVINSRLAQYYGVNNFSGGTSDWKATTLPNRGGIIGTGAFSVGNSQPDRSGPIKKAVDIRELMLCHHIGAPPTDLNTTSKREELVKAAAQRESVTGDLTTREYYEIITDDPGCASCHENRINPLFGIDDIDHLGKFRTTMRGLGPNGQYNLPVNNFGELIGLASIDDTATLTFQGSKDLGKKMSTLPAISECLAVNGFRWATGMPLNSNSYSTLEGGQDNEPAKLTRTQEESFACAEKTLQDTYAANNGSAKSLYRKIGTLDLVRLRKPIDSSQVKQN
;
A
#
# COMPACT_ATOMS: atom_id res chain seq x y z
N THR A 1 46.92 10.10 -28.38
CA THR A 1 45.76 9.92 -29.27
C THR A 1 45.00 11.24 -29.34
N LYS A 2 44.32 11.53 -30.46
CA LYS A 2 43.80 12.87 -30.83
C LYS A 2 42.73 13.45 -29.88
N TYR A 3 42.23 12.65 -28.95
CA TYR A 3 41.32 13.04 -27.87
C TYR A 3 41.87 12.42 -26.58
N GLY A 4 42.12 13.24 -25.55
CA GLY A 4 42.77 12.81 -24.31
C GLY A 4 41.96 11.77 -23.53
N ALA A 5 42.60 11.12 -22.54
CA ALA A 5 41.99 10.06 -21.74
C ALA A 5 40.63 10.47 -21.12
N GLN A 6 40.50 11.72 -20.68
CA GLN A 6 39.26 12.26 -20.11
C GLN A 6 38.08 12.22 -21.10
N VAL A 7 38.28 12.71 -22.34
CA VAL A 7 37.24 12.70 -23.38
C VAL A 7 36.86 11.26 -23.75
N GLY A 8 37.85 10.36 -23.81
CA GLY A 8 37.60 8.93 -24.00
C GLY A 8 36.76 8.32 -22.89
N SER A 9 37.02 8.67 -21.63
CA SER A 9 36.24 8.21 -20.47
C SER A 9 34.82 8.76 -20.45
N GLU A 10 34.62 10.04 -20.78
CA GLU A 10 33.29 10.65 -20.86
C GLU A 10 32.43 10.01 -21.96
N VAL A 11 33.00 9.75 -23.14
CA VAL A 11 32.31 9.06 -24.24
C VAL A 11 32.02 7.61 -23.89
N ALA A 12 32.95 6.89 -23.27
CA ALA A 12 32.74 5.50 -22.85
C ALA A 12 31.65 5.39 -21.77
N LEU A 13 31.66 6.30 -20.80
CA LEU A 13 30.62 6.36 -19.77
C LEU A 13 29.27 6.74 -20.39
N GLY A 14 29.23 7.76 -21.25
CA GLY A 14 28.04 8.16 -22.00
C GLY A 14 27.45 6.98 -22.79
N ALA A 15 28.26 6.28 -23.58
CA ALA A 15 27.83 5.12 -24.33
C ALA A 15 27.35 3.96 -23.43
N ALA A 16 27.99 3.76 -22.28
CA ALA A 16 27.56 2.75 -21.32
C ALA A 16 26.19 3.09 -20.71
N ILE A 17 25.99 4.33 -20.24
CA ILE A 17 24.73 4.74 -19.57
C ILE A 17 23.58 4.97 -20.54
N THR A 18 23.85 5.23 -21.83
CA THR A 18 22.81 5.31 -22.87
C THR A 18 22.62 4.00 -23.62
N SER A 19 23.37 2.96 -23.28
CA SER A 19 23.20 1.64 -23.89
C SER A 19 21.82 1.09 -23.53
N PRO A 20 21.07 0.51 -24.49
CA PRO A 20 19.85 -0.22 -24.19
C PRO A 20 20.04 -1.30 -23.11
N GLN A 21 21.23 -1.90 -23.01
CA GLN A 21 21.54 -2.91 -21.99
C GLN A 21 21.73 -2.32 -20.57
N PHE A 22 21.96 -1.01 -20.47
CA PHE A 22 22.00 -0.29 -19.21
C PHE A 22 20.64 0.34 -18.87
N LEU A 23 19.98 0.93 -19.88
CA LEU A 23 18.69 1.58 -19.74
C LEU A 23 17.54 0.58 -19.56
N TYR A 24 17.63 -0.61 -20.16
CA TYR A 24 16.61 -1.64 -20.10
C TYR A 24 17.14 -2.89 -19.40
N ARG A 25 16.32 -3.46 -18.54
CA ARG A 25 16.53 -4.82 -18.02
C ARG A 25 16.17 -5.81 -19.13
N SER A 26 17.20 -6.38 -19.75
CA SER A 26 17.03 -7.42 -20.78
C SER A 26 16.75 -8.76 -20.11
N GLU A 27 15.47 -9.10 -19.95
CA GLU A 27 15.00 -10.44 -19.53
C GLU A 27 14.55 -11.21 -20.77
N LEU A 28 15.50 -11.62 -21.60
CA LEU A 28 15.20 -12.34 -22.84
C LEU A 28 14.78 -13.76 -22.54
N GLY A 29 15.31 -14.35 -21.47
CA GLY A 29 15.10 -15.74 -21.10
C GLY A 29 15.71 -16.72 -22.10
N THR A 30 15.66 -17.99 -21.74
CA THR A 30 15.89 -19.11 -22.65
C THR A 30 14.55 -19.59 -23.17
N LYS A 31 14.40 -19.80 -24.48
CA LYS A 31 13.17 -20.41 -25.03
C LYS A 31 12.92 -21.75 -24.36
N VAL A 32 11.67 -22.03 -24.01
CA VAL A 32 11.28 -23.30 -23.38
C VAL A 32 11.69 -24.49 -24.24
N SER A 33 11.60 -24.39 -25.57
CA SER A 33 12.07 -25.40 -26.52
C SER A 33 13.54 -25.79 -26.28
N ASP A 34 14.38 -24.81 -25.97
CA ASP A 34 15.82 -24.97 -25.83
C ASP A 34 16.18 -25.38 -24.39
N ALA A 35 15.45 -24.82 -23.42
CA ALA A 35 15.60 -25.12 -22.00
C ALA A 35 15.29 -26.58 -21.65
N ARG A 36 14.39 -27.24 -22.40
CA ARG A 36 14.06 -28.67 -22.19
C ARG A 36 15.27 -29.59 -22.30
N ASN A 37 16.28 -29.23 -23.10
CA ASN A 37 17.50 -30.01 -23.24
C ASN A 37 18.50 -29.78 -22.08
N ASN A 38 18.29 -28.74 -21.25
CA ASN A 38 19.16 -28.34 -20.15
C ASN A 38 18.37 -28.01 -18.87
N ALA A 39 17.36 -28.82 -18.55
CA ALA A 39 16.39 -28.54 -17.47
C ALA A 39 17.02 -28.33 -16.08
N SER A 40 18.18 -28.94 -15.81
CA SER A 40 18.90 -28.81 -14.53
C SER A 40 19.31 -27.37 -14.19
N ASN A 41 19.52 -26.53 -15.20
CA ASN A 41 19.89 -25.12 -15.02
C ASN A 41 18.72 -24.23 -14.59
N PHE A 42 17.48 -24.68 -14.81
CA PHE A 42 16.26 -23.94 -14.48
C PHE A 42 15.57 -24.47 -13.22
N GLY A 43 16.02 -25.61 -12.69
CA GLY A 43 15.52 -26.17 -11.45
C GLY A 43 14.40 -27.18 -11.61
N SER A 44 14.25 -28.03 -10.60
CA SER A 44 13.29 -29.14 -10.60
C SER A 44 11.85 -28.72 -10.32
N GLN A 45 11.62 -27.45 -9.97
CA GLN A 45 10.32 -26.90 -9.61
C GLN A 45 9.42 -26.74 -10.86
N ILE A 46 10.03 -26.33 -11.97
CA ILE A 46 9.31 -25.98 -13.19
C ILE A 46 9.24 -27.20 -14.10
N ASN A 47 8.02 -27.68 -14.35
CA ASN A 47 7.80 -28.71 -15.35
C ASN A 47 7.81 -28.11 -16.76
N LEU A 48 9.01 -27.98 -17.35
CA LEU A 48 9.23 -27.44 -18.69
C LEU A 48 8.46 -28.17 -19.80
N GLN A 49 7.99 -29.40 -19.55
CA GLN A 49 7.20 -30.16 -20.53
C GLN A 49 5.77 -29.64 -20.65
N ASN A 50 5.22 -29.08 -19.56
CA ASN A 50 3.87 -28.54 -19.53
C ASN A 50 3.80 -27.08 -19.99
N LEU A 51 4.95 -26.43 -20.21
CA LEU A 51 5.02 -25.05 -20.65
C LEU A 51 4.90 -24.91 -22.17
N ASP A 52 4.31 -23.81 -22.59
CA ASP A 52 4.26 -23.36 -23.98
C ASP A 52 5.68 -23.27 -24.55
N GLN A 53 5.93 -23.93 -25.68
CA GLN A 53 7.25 -23.97 -26.31
C GLN A 53 7.72 -22.60 -26.83
N SER A 54 6.78 -21.69 -27.07
CA SER A 54 7.04 -20.31 -27.49
C SER A 54 7.35 -19.35 -26.33
N ALA A 55 7.15 -19.80 -25.08
CA ALA A 55 7.51 -19.04 -23.90
C ALA A 55 9.03 -19.09 -23.65
N TYR A 56 9.46 -18.19 -22.78
CA TYR A 56 10.83 -18.05 -22.31
C TYR A 56 10.87 -18.21 -20.79
N ILE A 57 11.96 -18.77 -20.29
CA ILE A 57 12.23 -18.92 -18.87
C ILE A 57 13.51 -18.18 -18.51
N LEU A 58 13.48 -17.43 -17.41
CA LEU A 58 14.66 -16.70 -16.94
C LEU A 58 15.79 -17.66 -16.58
N ASP A 59 16.99 -17.36 -17.06
CA ASP A 59 18.20 -18.02 -16.59
C ASP A 59 18.55 -17.62 -15.14
N ASN A 60 19.60 -18.23 -14.57
CA ASN A 60 19.96 -17.96 -13.17
C ASN A 60 20.42 -16.51 -12.92
N TYR A 61 21.03 -15.83 -13.90
CA TYR A 61 21.46 -14.44 -13.75
C TYR A 61 20.29 -13.46 -13.88
N GLU A 62 19.39 -13.71 -14.84
CA GLU A 62 18.15 -12.96 -15.00
C GLU A 62 17.26 -13.13 -13.77
N TYR A 63 17.16 -14.35 -13.23
CA TYR A 63 16.39 -14.61 -12.02
C TYR A 63 17.02 -13.98 -10.77
N ALA A 64 18.35 -14.02 -10.62
CA ALA A 64 19.06 -13.25 -9.59
C ALA A 64 18.75 -11.75 -9.69
N THR A 65 18.77 -11.19 -10.90
CA THR A 65 18.44 -9.78 -11.12
C THR A 65 17.01 -9.48 -10.72
N LEU A 66 16.04 -10.30 -11.15
CA LEU A 66 14.65 -10.17 -10.76
C LEU A 66 14.48 -10.17 -9.24
N LEU A 67 15.04 -11.17 -8.55
CA LEU A 67 14.97 -11.28 -7.09
C LEU A 67 15.60 -10.05 -6.40
N ALA A 68 16.73 -9.55 -6.88
CA ALA A 68 17.38 -8.39 -6.30
C ALA A 68 16.47 -7.14 -6.33
N PHE A 69 15.81 -6.89 -7.46
CA PHE A 69 14.88 -5.77 -7.57
C PHE A 69 13.62 -5.98 -6.72
N MET A 70 13.05 -7.20 -6.71
CA MET A 70 11.88 -7.55 -5.89
C MET A 70 12.10 -7.34 -4.39
N TYR A 71 13.32 -7.62 -3.89
CA TYR A 71 13.58 -7.70 -2.46
C TYR A 71 14.49 -6.58 -1.93
N THR A 72 15.12 -5.79 -2.81
CA THR A 72 16.02 -4.69 -2.40
C THR A 72 15.86 -3.42 -3.26
N GLY A 73 15.03 -3.43 -4.31
CA GLY A 73 14.93 -2.31 -5.24
C GLY A 73 16.28 -1.94 -5.88
N SER A 74 17.13 -2.94 -6.17
CA SER A 74 18.49 -2.74 -6.67
C SER A 74 18.99 -3.89 -7.53
N THR A 75 20.15 -3.68 -8.15
CA THR A 75 20.96 -4.72 -8.78
C THR A 75 21.40 -5.82 -7.79
N PRO A 76 21.61 -7.07 -8.26
CA PRO A 76 22.06 -8.17 -7.42
C PRO A 76 23.43 -7.91 -6.80
N ASP A 77 23.59 -8.30 -5.54
CA ASP A 77 24.89 -8.27 -4.87
C ASP A 77 25.79 -9.45 -5.30
N GLN A 78 27.05 -9.40 -4.89
CA GLN A 78 28.05 -10.42 -5.24
C GLN A 78 27.63 -11.83 -4.80
N THR A 79 26.97 -11.97 -3.65
CA THR A 79 26.52 -13.27 -3.13
C THR A 79 25.44 -13.86 -4.03
N LEU A 80 24.47 -13.05 -4.44
CA LEU A 80 23.39 -13.48 -5.34
C LEU A 80 23.92 -13.77 -6.75
N MET A 81 24.85 -12.97 -7.25
CA MET A 81 25.54 -13.22 -8.52
C MET A 81 26.35 -14.53 -8.50
N GLN A 82 27.01 -14.83 -7.37
CA GLN A 82 27.75 -16.07 -7.21
C GLN A 82 26.81 -17.28 -7.11
N ALA A 83 25.65 -17.12 -6.46
CA ALA A 83 24.61 -18.15 -6.43
C ALA A 83 24.08 -18.44 -7.86
N ALA A 84 23.84 -17.39 -8.65
CA ALA A 84 23.45 -17.54 -10.06
C ALA A 84 24.51 -18.29 -10.87
N LYS A 85 25.77 -17.88 -10.77
CA LYS A 85 26.92 -18.51 -11.45
C LYS A 85 27.05 -20.00 -11.13
N ASN A 86 26.74 -20.38 -9.89
CA ASN A 86 26.87 -21.76 -9.40
C ASN A 86 25.59 -22.59 -9.60
N ASN A 87 24.58 -22.10 -10.32
CA ASN A 87 23.27 -22.74 -10.46
C ASN A 87 22.55 -23.02 -9.13
N GLN A 88 22.77 -22.16 -8.12
CA GLN A 88 22.22 -22.29 -6.77
C GLN A 88 20.88 -21.56 -6.61
N LEU A 89 20.19 -21.23 -7.70
CA LEU A 89 18.85 -20.63 -7.73
C LEU A 89 17.79 -21.59 -8.35
N ASN A 90 18.10 -22.88 -8.34
CA ASN A 90 17.33 -23.92 -9.01
C ASN A 90 16.37 -24.68 -8.08
N SER A 91 16.25 -24.26 -6.81
CA SER A 91 15.27 -24.81 -5.88
C SER A 91 14.59 -23.74 -5.04
N GLU A 92 13.33 -23.97 -4.66
CA GLU A 92 12.57 -23.07 -3.79
C GLU A 92 13.33 -22.80 -2.48
N SER A 93 13.96 -23.82 -1.87
CA SER A 93 14.75 -23.66 -0.64
C SER A 93 15.97 -22.74 -0.84
N ALA A 94 16.70 -22.90 -1.94
CA ALA A 94 17.89 -22.09 -2.21
C ALA A 94 17.52 -20.64 -2.55
N VAL A 95 16.46 -20.43 -3.34
CA VAL A 95 15.90 -19.10 -3.63
C VAL A 95 15.46 -18.42 -2.33
N ASN A 96 14.69 -19.13 -1.50
CA ASN A 96 14.21 -18.64 -0.23
C ASN A 96 15.35 -18.21 0.71
N SER A 97 16.45 -18.96 0.73
CA SER A 97 17.64 -18.60 1.51
C SER A 97 18.24 -17.26 1.06
N GLN A 98 18.26 -16.99 -0.25
CA GLN A 98 18.70 -15.69 -0.78
C GLN A 98 17.71 -14.56 -0.50
N ILE A 99 16.40 -14.82 -0.61
CA ILE A 99 15.36 -13.85 -0.25
C ILE A 99 15.49 -13.46 1.22
N ASP A 100 15.56 -14.43 2.13
CA ASP A 100 15.69 -14.18 3.56
C ASP A 100 16.94 -13.38 3.88
N ARG A 101 18.08 -13.70 3.24
CA ARG A 101 19.32 -12.94 3.37
C ARG A 101 19.16 -11.49 2.91
N MET A 102 18.59 -11.26 1.73
CA MET A 102 18.39 -9.91 1.18
C MET A 102 17.48 -9.06 2.07
N LEU A 103 16.38 -9.65 2.57
CA LEU A 103 15.46 -8.99 3.50
C LEU A 103 16.12 -8.60 4.84
N GLN A 104 17.26 -9.19 5.22
CA GLN A 104 18.02 -8.78 6.41
C GLN A 104 19.00 -7.64 6.16
N THR A 105 19.31 -7.31 4.90
CA THR A 105 20.16 -6.16 4.57
C THR A 105 19.44 -4.85 4.89
N SER A 106 20.20 -3.77 5.13
CA SER A 106 19.60 -2.43 5.33
C SER A 106 18.67 -2.05 4.19
N ARG A 107 19.10 -2.31 2.96
CA ARG A 107 18.33 -2.00 1.76
C ARG A 107 17.08 -2.86 1.60
N GLY A 108 17.15 -4.15 1.92
CA GLY A 108 15.98 -5.01 1.90
C GLY A 108 14.94 -4.63 2.95
N ARG A 109 15.41 -4.23 4.15
CA ARG A 109 14.55 -3.69 5.21
C ARG A 109 13.88 -2.38 4.81
N GLU A 110 14.63 -1.47 4.22
CA GLU A 110 14.09 -0.21 3.69
C GLU A 110 13.07 -0.48 2.58
N HIS A 111 13.41 -1.32 1.59
CA HIS A 111 12.53 -1.60 0.46
C HIS A 111 11.15 -2.15 0.89
N ILE A 112 11.10 -3.04 1.87
CA ILE A 112 9.83 -3.61 2.34
C ILE A 112 9.04 -2.67 3.25
N THR A 113 9.69 -1.76 3.98
CA THR A 113 8.96 -0.75 4.77
C THR A 113 8.46 0.40 3.90
N GLU A 114 9.19 0.74 2.83
CA GLU A 114 8.72 1.64 1.77
C GLU A 114 7.48 1.09 1.09
N PHE A 115 7.40 -0.22 0.82
CA PHE A 115 6.18 -0.84 0.31
C PHE A 115 4.96 -0.51 1.18
N GLY A 116 5.06 -0.71 2.50
CA GLY A 116 3.95 -0.43 3.43
C GLY A 116 3.51 1.04 3.42
N ALA A 117 4.46 1.96 3.40
CA ALA A 117 4.16 3.40 3.35
C ALA A 117 3.57 3.86 2.00
N ASN A 118 4.10 3.35 0.89
CA ASN A 118 3.60 3.67 -0.45
C ASN A 118 2.21 3.08 -0.69
N TRP A 119 1.98 1.82 -0.30
CA TRP A 119 0.67 1.18 -0.40
C TRP A 119 -0.38 1.97 0.39
N MET A 120 -0.06 2.39 1.62
CA MET A 120 -0.99 3.16 2.46
C MET A 120 -0.98 4.67 2.18
N ARG A 121 -0.19 5.14 1.20
CA ARG A 121 -0.04 6.55 0.79
C ARG A 121 0.26 7.52 1.94
N THR A 122 0.97 7.05 2.97
CA THR A 122 1.13 7.81 4.22
C THR A 122 2.11 8.97 4.11
N ASP A 123 2.93 9.01 3.06
CA ASP A 123 3.78 10.16 2.72
C ASP A 123 2.99 11.38 2.25
N ASP A 124 1.69 11.25 1.95
CA ASP A 124 0.83 12.42 1.72
C ASP A 124 0.77 13.33 2.97
N ALA A 125 1.07 12.80 4.16
CA ALA A 125 1.24 13.60 5.37
C ALA A 125 2.38 14.62 5.27
N LEU A 126 3.47 14.31 4.55
CA LEU A 126 4.62 15.21 4.39
C LEU A 126 4.25 16.50 3.63
N LYS A 127 3.28 16.39 2.72
CA LYS A 127 2.75 17.49 1.91
C LYS A 127 1.79 18.40 2.70
N ALA A 128 1.31 17.95 3.86
CA ALA A 128 0.35 18.69 4.65
C ALA A 128 0.94 20.00 5.21
N ARG A 129 0.14 21.06 5.14
CA ARG A 129 0.42 22.37 5.72
C ARG A 129 -0.70 22.75 6.69
N ARG A 130 -0.32 23.22 7.88
CA ARG A 130 -1.21 23.64 8.98
C ARG A 130 -0.64 24.91 9.65
N PRO A 131 -0.67 26.07 8.96
CA PRO A 131 0.02 27.28 9.43
C PRO A 131 -0.49 27.79 10.79
N SER A 132 -1.75 27.47 11.13
CA SER A 132 -2.38 27.84 12.41
C SER A 132 -1.99 26.93 13.58
N ASN A 133 -1.19 25.87 13.37
CA ASN A 133 -0.85 24.89 14.39
C ASN A 133 0.67 24.76 14.52
N SER A 134 1.28 25.59 15.38
CA SER A 134 2.74 25.65 15.56
C SER A 134 3.38 24.35 16.06
N GLU A 135 2.60 23.49 16.72
CA GLU A 135 3.05 22.17 17.18
C GLU A 135 3.14 21.13 16.05
N PHE A 136 2.48 21.36 14.92
CA PHE A 136 2.51 20.48 13.75
C PHE A 136 3.72 20.83 12.87
N THR A 137 4.91 20.49 13.37
CA THR A 137 6.19 20.81 12.73
C THR A 137 6.53 19.83 11.59
N ASP A 138 7.49 20.20 10.75
CA ASP A 138 8.00 19.28 9.72
C ASP A 138 8.64 18.01 10.34
N ASP A 139 9.27 18.13 11.51
CA ASP A 139 9.79 16.98 12.25
C ASP A 139 8.70 16.01 12.71
N VAL A 140 7.56 16.53 13.19
CA VAL A 140 6.41 15.68 13.57
C VAL A 140 5.86 14.96 12.34
N LYS A 141 5.76 15.64 11.18
CA LYS A 141 5.32 15.00 9.93
C LYS A 141 6.28 13.92 9.46
N ASN A 142 7.58 14.19 9.49
CA ASN A 142 8.61 13.22 9.13
C ASN A 142 8.53 11.97 10.02
N ASP A 143 8.32 12.17 11.32
CA ASP A 143 8.13 11.05 12.23
C ASP A 143 6.81 10.31 11.99
N MET A 144 5.69 11.00 11.72
CA MET A 144 4.43 10.32 11.38
C MET A 144 4.59 9.43 10.13
N ALA A 145 5.29 9.92 9.11
CA ALA A 145 5.56 9.12 7.91
C ALA A 145 6.46 7.92 8.22
N LYS A 146 7.44 8.09 9.13
CA LYS A 146 8.31 7.02 9.58
C LYS A 146 7.62 6.02 10.53
N GLU A 147 6.65 6.45 11.34
CA GLU A 147 5.82 5.60 12.21
C GLU A 147 5.21 4.44 11.43
N VAL A 148 4.71 4.71 10.22
CA VAL A 148 4.07 3.69 9.37
C VAL A 148 5.09 2.68 8.85
N ARG A 149 6.28 3.14 8.44
CA ARG A 149 7.38 2.28 7.99
C ARG A 149 7.85 1.37 9.11
N GLU A 150 8.02 1.94 10.30
CA GLU A 150 8.46 1.21 11.49
C GLU A 150 7.39 0.23 11.98
N LEU A 151 6.09 0.60 11.93
CA LEU A 151 4.98 -0.29 12.22
C LEU A 151 4.91 -1.47 11.24
N PHE A 152 4.97 -1.20 9.94
CA PHE A 152 4.96 -2.24 8.91
C PHE A 152 6.18 -3.17 9.06
N GLY A 153 7.36 -2.60 9.25
CA GLY A 153 8.60 -3.34 9.48
C GLY A 153 8.53 -4.21 10.74
N TYR A 154 7.99 -3.67 11.84
CA TYR A 154 7.81 -4.44 13.07
C TYR A 154 6.90 -5.65 12.85
N VAL A 155 5.76 -5.46 12.18
CA VAL A 155 4.82 -6.55 11.86
C VAL A 155 5.46 -7.58 10.91
N PHE A 156 6.20 -7.11 9.90
CA PHE A 156 6.80 -7.97 8.88
C PHE A 156 7.98 -8.80 9.41
N PHE A 157 8.84 -8.22 10.25
CA PHE A 157 10.07 -8.85 10.71
C PHE A 157 9.96 -9.57 12.05
N THR A 158 8.93 -9.29 12.85
CA THR A 158 8.75 -9.96 14.14
C THR A 158 8.24 -11.38 13.91
N ALA A 159 8.99 -12.37 14.43
CA ALA A 159 8.61 -13.77 14.32
C ALA A 159 7.23 -14.02 14.92
N ASN A 160 6.47 -14.94 14.30
CA ASN A 160 5.12 -15.33 14.72
C ASN A 160 4.10 -14.17 14.79
N THR A 161 4.35 -13.05 14.11
CA THR A 161 3.41 -11.93 14.01
C THR A 161 2.59 -12.03 12.73
N SER A 162 1.26 -12.03 12.90
CA SER A 162 0.33 -11.99 11.77
C SER A 162 0.26 -10.58 11.18
N PHE A 163 0.10 -10.47 9.86
CA PHE A 163 -0.15 -9.21 9.17
C PHE A 163 -1.38 -8.48 9.69
N ALA A 164 -2.36 -9.20 10.24
CA ALA A 164 -3.53 -8.62 10.90
C ALA A 164 -3.14 -7.59 11.97
N GLN A 165 -1.97 -7.71 12.61
CA GLN A 165 -1.46 -6.74 13.58
C GLN A 165 -1.15 -5.37 12.97
N PHE A 166 -0.92 -5.26 11.66
CA PHE A 166 -0.81 -3.97 10.99
C PHE A 166 -2.09 -3.14 11.12
N TYR A 167 -3.24 -3.80 11.29
CA TYR A 167 -4.55 -3.17 11.49
C TYR A 167 -5.04 -3.20 12.94
N ALA A 168 -4.86 -4.35 13.60
CA ALA A 168 -5.48 -4.64 14.91
C ALA A 168 -4.60 -4.33 16.12
N ALA A 169 -3.34 -3.94 15.92
CA ALA A 169 -2.41 -3.73 17.02
C ALA A 169 -2.96 -2.74 18.05
N ASP A 170 -2.77 -3.06 19.32
CA ASP A 170 -2.97 -2.13 20.43
C ASP A 170 -1.78 -1.15 20.61
N TYR A 171 -0.82 -1.19 19.69
CA TYR A 171 0.41 -0.42 19.71
C TYR A 171 0.63 0.30 18.38
N SER A 172 1.57 1.25 18.41
CA SER A 172 2.27 1.76 17.24
C SER A 172 3.77 1.73 17.51
N VAL A 173 4.61 2.00 16.50
CA VAL A 173 6.07 2.09 16.67
C VAL A 173 6.46 3.56 16.59
N ILE A 174 6.80 4.16 17.73
CA ILE A 174 6.99 5.61 17.87
C ILE A 174 8.33 5.94 18.51
N ASN A 175 8.79 7.17 18.33
CA ASN A 175 9.92 7.75 19.04
C ASN A 175 9.46 8.74 20.13
N SER A 176 10.40 9.38 20.82
CA SER A 176 10.10 10.35 21.89
C SER A 176 9.30 11.57 21.43
N ARG A 177 9.52 12.06 20.20
CA ARG A 177 8.80 13.22 19.66
C ARG A 177 7.33 12.90 19.41
N LEU A 178 7.04 11.76 18.78
CA LEU A 178 5.65 11.30 18.62
C LEU A 178 5.02 10.92 19.94
N ALA A 179 5.77 10.35 20.89
CA ALA A 179 5.28 10.10 22.23
C ALA A 179 4.80 11.40 22.90
N GLN A 180 5.62 12.46 22.86
CA GLN A 180 5.22 13.77 23.36
C GLN A 180 4.00 14.32 22.59
N TYR A 181 4.03 14.26 21.25
CA TYR A 181 2.97 14.81 20.41
C TYR A 181 1.62 14.09 20.58
N TYR A 182 1.63 12.79 20.83
CA TYR A 182 0.46 11.96 21.10
C TYR A 182 0.04 11.92 22.58
N GLY A 183 0.76 12.59 23.48
CA GLY A 183 0.44 12.62 24.91
C GLY A 183 0.76 11.33 25.66
N VAL A 184 1.76 10.57 25.21
CA VAL A 184 2.23 9.34 25.86
C VAL A 184 3.17 9.70 27.00
N ASN A 185 2.74 9.41 28.22
CA ASN A 185 3.54 9.63 29.43
C ASN A 185 4.62 8.54 29.59
N ASN A 186 5.73 8.89 30.22
CA ASN A 186 6.82 7.96 30.60
C ASN A 186 7.48 7.20 29.44
N PHE A 187 7.51 7.79 28.23
CA PHE A 187 8.28 7.22 27.13
C PHE A 187 9.78 7.34 27.38
N SER A 188 10.53 6.26 27.15
CA SER A 188 12.00 6.23 27.29
C SER A 188 12.67 6.17 25.93
N GLY A 189 13.76 6.91 25.73
CA GLY A 189 14.54 6.94 24.47
C GLY A 189 14.57 8.31 23.81
N GLY A 190 15.45 8.48 22.83
CA GLY A 190 15.59 9.69 22.02
C GLY A 190 14.71 9.72 20.78
N THR A 191 14.93 10.67 19.89
CA THR A 191 14.18 10.82 18.63
C THR A 191 14.58 9.78 17.57
N SER A 192 15.72 9.11 17.75
CA SER A 192 16.19 8.02 16.89
C SER A 192 15.79 6.63 17.41
N ASP A 193 15.21 6.54 18.61
CA ASP A 193 14.83 5.28 19.25
C ASP A 193 13.35 4.96 18.99
N TRP A 194 13.11 4.14 17.97
CA TRP A 194 11.77 3.69 17.57
C TRP A 194 11.35 2.45 18.36
N LYS A 195 10.20 2.51 19.04
CA LYS A 195 9.75 1.46 19.95
C LYS A 195 8.27 1.14 19.76
N ALA A 196 7.95 -0.15 19.66
CA ALA A 196 6.59 -0.63 19.78
C ALA A 196 6.04 -0.25 21.16
N THR A 197 5.01 0.59 21.18
CA THR A 197 4.45 1.18 22.40
C THR A 197 2.94 0.99 22.37
N THR A 198 2.39 0.35 23.40
CA THR A 198 0.94 0.20 23.56
C THR A 198 0.29 1.56 23.79
N LEU A 199 -0.75 1.87 23.02
CA LEU A 199 -1.45 3.14 23.05
C LEU A 199 -2.93 2.88 23.38
N PRO A 200 -3.51 3.59 24.36
CA PRO A 200 -4.88 3.31 24.80
C PRO A 200 -5.91 3.59 23.70
N ASN A 201 -5.78 4.75 23.04
CA ASN A 201 -6.82 5.32 22.16
C ASN A 201 -6.49 5.24 20.67
N ARG A 202 -5.38 4.60 20.29
CA ARG A 202 -4.97 4.40 18.89
C ARG A 202 -4.16 3.12 18.74
N GLY A 203 -3.97 2.68 17.52
CA GLY A 203 -3.21 1.49 17.18
C GLY A 203 -3.48 1.04 15.75
N GLY A 204 -2.56 0.26 15.19
CA GLY A 204 -2.59 -0.12 13.77
C GLY A 204 -2.55 1.08 12.81
N ILE A 205 -2.62 0.79 11.52
CA ILE A 205 -2.46 1.77 10.44
C ILE A 205 -3.50 2.91 10.49
N ILE A 206 -4.77 2.59 10.78
CA ILE A 206 -5.86 3.57 10.85
C ILE A 206 -5.64 4.58 11.99
N GLY A 207 -5.01 4.15 13.09
CA GLY A 207 -4.70 5.00 14.23
C GLY A 207 -3.43 5.85 14.09
N THR A 208 -2.68 5.72 12.99
CA THR A 208 -1.43 6.49 12.78
C THR A 208 -1.71 7.95 12.44
N GLY A 209 -0.79 8.83 12.83
CA GLY A 209 -0.90 10.26 12.50
C GLY A 209 -0.85 10.50 10.99
N ALA A 210 0.02 9.78 10.28
CA ALA A 210 0.21 9.96 8.84
C ALA A 210 -1.04 9.61 8.03
N PHE A 211 -1.72 8.49 8.36
CA PHE A 211 -2.97 8.13 7.68
C PHE A 211 -4.03 9.22 7.85
N SER A 212 -4.21 9.75 9.07
CA SER A 212 -5.20 10.80 9.33
C SER A 212 -4.85 12.12 8.65
N VAL A 213 -3.59 12.55 8.75
CA VAL A 213 -3.11 13.83 8.22
C VAL A 213 -3.15 13.84 6.69
N GLY A 214 -2.68 12.78 6.03
CA GLY A 214 -2.69 12.67 4.56
C GLY A 214 -4.10 12.70 3.97
N ASN A 215 -5.08 12.21 4.74
CA ASN A 215 -6.49 12.19 4.36
C ASN A 215 -7.31 13.39 4.84
N SER A 216 -6.70 14.43 5.40
CA SER A 216 -7.42 15.57 5.99
C SER A 216 -7.16 16.90 5.32
N GLN A 217 -8.11 17.84 5.46
CA GLN A 217 -7.96 19.22 5.04
C GLN A 217 -7.11 20.02 6.06
N PRO A 218 -6.63 21.22 5.70
CA PRO A 218 -5.86 22.08 6.61
C PRO A 218 -6.54 22.46 7.91
N ASP A 219 -7.87 22.51 7.96
CA ASP A 219 -8.64 23.05 9.07
C ASP A 219 -9.65 22.06 9.67
N ARG A 220 -9.83 20.88 9.05
CA ARG A 220 -10.79 19.85 9.47
C ARG A 220 -10.38 18.47 8.98
N SER A 221 -10.87 17.44 9.67
CA SER A 221 -10.66 16.05 9.24
C SER A 221 -11.30 15.80 7.86
N GLY A 222 -10.80 14.81 7.13
CA GLY A 222 -11.40 14.42 5.84
C GLY A 222 -12.04 13.03 5.90
N PRO A 223 -13.22 12.86 6.54
CA PRO A 223 -13.82 11.55 6.76
C PRO A 223 -14.22 10.85 5.44
N ILE A 224 -14.59 11.60 4.39
CA ILE A 224 -14.80 11.04 3.04
C ILE A 224 -13.52 10.38 2.52
N LYS A 225 -12.38 11.10 2.51
CA LYS A 225 -11.12 10.56 1.98
C LYS A 225 -10.63 9.37 2.81
N LYS A 226 -10.70 9.46 4.14
CA LYS A 226 -10.34 8.34 5.03
C LYS A 226 -11.19 7.09 4.73
N ALA A 227 -12.51 7.25 4.58
CA ALA A 227 -13.41 6.14 4.25
C ALA A 227 -13.08 5.52 2.89
N VAL A 228 -12.81 6.36 1.88
CA VAL A 228 -12.40 5.90 0.55
C VAL A 228 -11.08 5.13 0.60
N ASP A 229 -10.05 5.70 1.23
CA ASP A 229 -8.72 5.05 1.34
C ASP A 229 -8.79 3.76 2.17
N ILE A 230 -9.66 3.66 3.18
CA ILE A 230 -9.90 2.38 3.87
C ILE A 230 -10.41 1.32 2.89
N ARG A 231 -11.38 1.65 2.05
CA ARG A 231 -11.94 0.70 1.09
C ARG A 231 -10.94 0.34 -0.01
N GLU A 232 -10.33 1.33 -0.63
CA GLU A 232 -9.43 1.16 -1.78
C GLU A 232 -8.09 0.55 -1.36
N LEU A 233 -7.46 1.05 -0.29
CA LEU A 233 -6.12 0.62 0.10
C LEU A 233 -6.14 -0.61 1.02
N MET A 234 -7.13 -0.73 1.92
CA MET A 234 -7.12 -1.77 2.95
C MET A 234 -8.03 -2.96 2.62
N LEU A 235 -9.12 -2.73 1.88
CA LEU A 235 -10.07 -3.79 1.49
C LEU A 235 -10.02 -4.12 0.00
N CYS A 236 -9.26 -3.37 -0.81
CA CYS A 236 -9.17 -3.53 -2.27
C CYS A 236 -10.54 -3.55 -2.94
N HIS A 237 -11.49 -2.82 -2.34
CA HIS A 237 -12.74 -2.47 -2.96
C HIS A 237 -12.50 -1.33 -3.95
N HIS A 238 -13.46 -1.12 -4.85
CA HIS A 238 -13.42 0.01 -5.78
C HIS A 238 -14.71 0.84 -5.64
N ILE A 239 -14.57 2.09 -5.23
CA ILE A 239 -15.66 3.07 -5.09
C ILE A 239 -15.90 3.82 -6.41
N GLY A 240 -14.94 3.79 -7.34
CA GLY A 240 -14.98 4.55 -8.60
C GLY A 240 -14.73 6.04 -8.40
N ALA A 241 -14.42 6.75 -9.49
CA ALA A 241 -14.27 8.20 -9.43
C ALA A 241 -15.61 8.88 -9.06
N PRO A 242 -15.57 9.99 -8.31
CA PRO A 242 -16.76 10.79 -8.09
C PRO A 242 -17.35 11.26 -9.44
N PRO A 243 -18.67 11.51 -9.52
CA PRO A 243 -19.30 12.07 -10.71
C PRO A 243 -18.56 13.32 -11.20
N THR A 244 -18.45 13.51 -12.52
CA THR A 244 -17.71 14.67 -13.09
C THR A 244 -18.43 15.99 -12.88
N ASP A 245 -19.71 15.96 -12.52
CA ASP A 245 -20.61 17.09 -12.45
C ASP A 245 -21.09 17.39 -11.00
N LEU A 246 -20.17 17.36 -10.03
CA LEU A 246 -20.45 17.52 -8.59
C LEU A 246 -21.22 18.80 -8.16
N ASN A 247 -21.41 19.77 -9.06
CA ASN A 247 -22.01 21.08 -8.78
C ASN A 247 -23.26 21.40 -9.64
N THR A 248 -23.99 20.40 -10.16
CA THR A 248 -25.05 20.67 -11.16
C THR A 248 -26.48 20.69 -10.61
N THR A 249 -26.72 20.30 -9.35
CA THR A 249 -28.07 20.29 -8.78
C THR A 249 -28.33 21.52 -7.89
N SER A 250 -29.52 22.11 -8.02
CA SER A 250 -29.99 23.18 -7.13
C SER A 250 -30.06 22.73 -5.66
N LYS A 251 -30.32 21.43 -5.43
CA LYS A 251 -30.33 20.84 -4.09
C LYS A 251 -28.96 20.84 -3.45
N ARG A 252 -27.92 20.44 -4.19
CA ARG A 252 -26.54 20.45 -3.70
C ARG A 252 -26.11 21.85 -3.30
N GLU A 253 -26.43 22.87 -4.11
CA GLU A 253 -26.14 24.27 -3.77
C GLU A 253 -26.83 24.73 -2.49
N GLU A 254 -28.10 24.35 -2.29
CA GLU A 254 -28.86 24.63 -1.06
C GLU A 254 -28.16 24.01 0.16
N LEU A 255 -27.76 22.74 0.06
CA LEU A 255 -27.06 22.03 1.14
C LEU A 255 -25.68 22.64 1.45
N VAL A 256 -24.90 23.07 0.45
CA VAL A 256 -23.65 23.83 0.68
C VAL A 256 -23.96 25.10 1.46
N LYS A 257 -24.96 25.88 1.04
CA LYS A 257 -25.31 27.15 1.66
C LYS A 257 -25.76 26.95 3.10
N ALA A 258 -26.58 25.93 3.37
CA ALA A 258 -27.04 25.59 4.71
C ALA A 258 -25.86 25.19 5.63
N ALA A 259 -24.96 24.33 5.15
CA ALA A 259 -23.76 23.94 5.89
C ALA A 259 -22.83 25.14 6.16
N ALA A 260 -22.59 25.97 5.14
CA ALA A 260 -21.75 27.17 5.26
C ALA A 260 -22.33 28.21 6.24
N GLN A 261 -23.67 28.36 6.26
CA GLN A 261 -24.35 29.21 7.22
C GLN A 261 -24.15 28.71 8.64
N ARG A 262 -24.37 27.42 8.90
CA ARG A 262 -24.15 26.86 10.24
C ARG A 262 -22.67 26.96 10.65
N GLU A 263 -21.75 26.63 9.75
CA GLU A 263 -20.32 26.76 10.00
C GLU A 263 -19.91 28.20 10.36
N SER A 264 -20.36 29.19 9.59
CA SER A 264 -19.90 30.57 9.76
C SER A 264 -20.65 31.35 10.84
N VAL A 265 -21.93 31.02 11.08
CA VAL A 265 -22.82 31.80 11.95
C VAL A 265 -23.01 31.11 13.29
N THR A 266 -23.49 29.86 13.32
CA THR A 266 -23.80 29.16 14.58
C THR A 266 -22.59 28.44 15.18
N GLY A 267 -21.64 28.02 14.34
CA GLY A 267 -20.42 27.34 14.74
C GLY A 267 -20.65 25.97 15.39
N ASP A 268 -21.82 25.36 15.16
CA ASP A 268 -22.29 24.16 15.85
C ASP A 268 -22.10 22.86 15.04
N LEU A 269 -21.37 22.93 13.92
CA LEU A 269 -21.10 21.77 13.08
C LEU A 269 -19.81 21.05 13.49
N THR A 270 -19.91 19.76 13.70
CA THR A 270 -18.79 18.82 13.62
C THR A 270 -18.40 18.55 12.15
N THR A 271 -17.22 17.98 11.94
CA THR A 271 -16.78 17.56 10.59
C THR A 271 -17.76 16.55 9.98
N ARG A 272 -18.23 15.60 10.79
CA ARG A 272 -19.18 14.56 10.37
C ARG A 272 -20.48 15.17 9.85
N GLU A 273 -21.12 16.02 10.66
CA GLU A 273 -22.39 16.65 10.30
C GLU A 273 -22.27 17.53 9.05
N TYR A 274 -21.15 18.24 8.90
CA TYR A 274 -20.89 19.01 7.69
C TYR A 274 -20.92 18.13 6.44
N TYR A 275 -20.22 16.99 6.46
CA TYR A 275 -20.16 16.09 5.31
C TYR A 275 -21.47 15.35 5.07
N GLU A 276 -22.19 14.95 6.12
CA GLU A 276 -23.53 14.37 6.01
C GLU A 276 -24.50 15.35 5.33
N ILE A 277 -24.52 16.63 5.73
CA ILE A 277 -25.38 17.65 5.09
C ILE A 277 -25.05 17.80 3.60
N ILE A 278 -23.77 17.95 3.24
CA ILE A 278 -23.42 18.26 1.84
C ILE A 278 -23.54 17.06 0.89
N THR A 279 -23.63 15.84 1.44
CA THR A 279 -23.75 14.59 0.67
C THR A 279 -25.16 14.02 0.63
N ASP A 280 -26.13 14.70 1.27
CA ASP A 280 -27.58 14.36 1.26
C ASP A 280 -28.26 14.67 -0.09
N ASP A 281 -27.50 15.13 -1.09
CA ASP A 281 -27.99 15.24 -2.47
C ASP A 281 -28.17 13.84 -3.09
N PRO A 282 -29.27 13.56 -3.83
CA PRO A 282 -29.51 12.25 -4.44
C PRO A 282 -28.38 11.72 -5.33
N GLY A 283 -27.64 12.58 -6.03
CA GLY A 283 -26.49 12.17 -6.83
C GLY A 283 -25.32 11.66 -5.98
N CYS A 284 -25.15 12.21 -4.78
CA CYS A 284 -24.12 11.83 -3.82
C CYS A 284 -24.53 10.60 -2.99
N ALA A 285 -25.80 10.52 -2.59
CA ALA A 285 -26.32 9.50 -1.68
C ALA A 285 -26.05 8.06 -2.16
N SER A 286 -26.04 7.83 -3.48
CA SER A 286 -25.76 6.53 -4.13
C SER A 286 -24.52 5.82 -3.57
N CYS A 287 -23.43 6.57 -3.32
CA CYS A 287 -22.23 6.06 -2.66
C CYS A 287 -22.17 6.46 -1.20
N HIS A 288 -22.64 7.66 -0.84
CA HIS A 288 -22.42 8.20 0.49
C HIS A 288 -23.25 7.51 1.58
N GLU A 289 -24.49 7.10 1.30
CA GLU A 289 -25.39 6.52 2.30
C GLU A 289 -24.86 5.18 2.84
N ASN A 290 -24.35 4.31 1.96
CA ASN A 290 -23.96 2.95 2.34
C ASN A 290 -22.46 2.68 2.27
N ARG A 291 -21.71 3.38 1.42
CA ARG A 291 -20.31 3.04 1.13
C ARG A 291 -19.33 3.94 1.88
N ILE A 292 -19.66 5.22 2.07
CA ILE A 292 -18.69 6.23 2.54
C ILE A 292 -19.06 6.78 3.93
N ASN A 293 -20.23 7.40 4.11
CA ASN A 293 -20.59 8.09 5.35
C ASN A 293 -20.69 7.17 6.58
N PRO A 294 -21.14 5.90 6.47
CA PRO A 294 -21.13 4.99 7.61
C PRO A 294 -19.76 4.81 8.28
N LEU A 295 -18.67 5.00 7.53
CA LEU A 295 -17.30 4.93 8.04
C LEU A 295 -16.83 6.19 8.80
N PHE A 296 -17.66 7.23 8.93
CA PHE A 296 -17.26 8.51 9.56
C PHE A 296 -16.97 8.40 11.08
N GLY A 297 -17.21 7.24 11.70
CA GLY A 297 -16.85 6.95 13.09
C GLY A 297 -15.34 7.03 13.42
N ILE A 298 -14.46 7.16 12.42
CA ILE A 298 -13.00 7.29 12.58
C ILE A 298 -12.51 8.75 12.74
N ASP A 299 -13.40 9.67 13.08
CA ASP A 299 -13.06 11.07 13.33
C ASP A 299 -12.49 11.33 14.75
N ASP A 300 -12.22 10.25 15.48
CA ASP A 300 -11.52 10.22 16.76
C ASP A 300 -10.02 10.49 16.63
N ILE A 301 -9.45 10.44 15.42
CA ILE A 301 -8.13 10.98 15.09
C ILE A 301 -8.31 12.20 14.16
N ASP A 302 -7.87 13.37 14.59
CA ASP A 302 -8.12 14.62 13.87
C ASP A 302 -7.16 14.89 12.70
N HIS A 303 -7.36 16.02 12.03
CA HIS A 303 -6.54 16.52 10.92
C HIS A 303 -5.08 16.85 11.25
N LEU A 304 -4.69 16.79 12.53
CA LEU A 304 -3.33 16.94 13.03
C LEU A 304 -2.74 15.59 13.50
N GLY A 305 -3.48 14.49 13.34
CA GLY A 305 -3.08 13.15 13.80
C GLY A 305 -3.27 12.93 15.30
N LYS A 306 -4.02 13.79 16.00
CA LYS A 306 -4.24 13.72 17.45
C LYS A 306 -5.57 13.05 17.79
N PHE A 307 -5.59 12.36 18.92
CA PHE A 307 -6.80 11.70 19.38
C PHE A 307 -7.72 12.73 20.03
N ARG A 308 -9.03 12.58 19.81
CA ARG A 308 -10.04 13.47 20.36
C ARG A 308 -11.34 12.75 20.66
N THR A 309 -12.04 13.22 21.69
CA THR A 309 -13.43 12.85 22.00
C THR A 309 -14.39 14.03 21.85
N THR A 310 -13.85 15.24 21.75
CA THR A 310 -14.57 16.47 21.45
C THR A 310 -13.79 17.29 20.44
N MET A 311 -14.47 18.20 19.76
CA MET A 311 -13.84 19.13 18.83
C MET A 311 -14.42 20.54 18.99
N ARG A 312 -13.68 21.52 18.51
CA ARG A 312 -14.24 22.82 18.21
C ARG A 312 -15.08 22.71 16.95
N GLY A 313 -16.27 23.29 16.94
CA GLY A 313 -17.08 23.40 15.75
C GLY A 313 -16.35 24.11 14.62
N LEU A 314 -16.78 23.82 13.40
CA LEU A 314 -16.19 24.41 12.20
C LEU A 314 -16.43 25.92 12.15
N GLY A 315 -15.59 26.61 11.38
CA GLY A 315 -15.71 28.03 11.12
C GLY A 315 -15.17 28.96 12.23
N PRO A 316 -15.18 30.29 11.99
CA PRO A 316 -14.61 31.27 12.91
C PRO A 316 -15.35 31.34 14.25
N ASN A 317 -16.66 31.05 14.26
CA ASN A 317 -17.50 31.07 15.46
C ASN A 317 -17.70 29.69 16.10
N GLY A 318 -16.87 28.71 15.73
CA GLY A 318 -16.93 27.33 16.21
C GLY A 318 -17.09 27.20 17.73
N GLN A 319 -18.17 26.55 18.16
CA GLN A 319 -18.46 26.24 19.55
C GLN A 319 -17.44 25.24 20.10
N TYR A 320 -17.10 25.36 21.38
CA TYR A 320 -16.15 24.45 22.01
C TYR A 320 -16.83 23.18 22.50
N ASN A 321 -16.05 22.10 22.58
CA ASN A 321 -16.44 20.83 23.19
C ASN A 321 -17.64 20.13 22.53
N LEU A 322 -17.81 20.28 21.21
CA LEU A 322 -18.79 19.47 20.48
C LEU A 322 -18.36 17.99 20.55
N PRO A 323 -19.25 17.07 20.92
CA PRO A 323 -18.91 15.66 21.02
C PRO A 323 -18.58 15.08 19.64
N VAL A 324 -17.51 14.29 19.56
CA VAL A 324 -17.19 13.52 18.36
C VAL A 324 -17.98 12.22 18.40
N ASN A 325 -18.84 12.00 17.40
CA ASN A 325 -19.53 10.72 17.21
C ASN A 325 -18.59 9.73 16.52
N ASN A 326 -18.00 8.84 17.31
CA ASN A 326 -17.07 7.80 16.86
C ASN A 326 -17.75 6.46 16.51
N PHE A 327 -19.09 6.38 16.57
CA PHE A 327 -19.80 5.19 16.10
C PHE A 327 -19.84 5.17 14.57
N GLY A 328 -19.60 3.99 13.98
CA GLY A 328 -19.74 3.80 12.54
C GLY A 328 -20.05 2.36 12.17
N GLU A 329 -20.27 2.17 10.88
CA GLU A 329 -20.59 0.88 10.27
C GLU A 329 -19.76 0.70 9.00
N LEU A 330 -19.21 -0.50 8.81
CA LEU A 330 -18.65 -0.96 7.56
C LEU A 330 -19.68 -1.88 6.91
N ILE A 331 -20.36 -1.37 5.88
CA ILE A 331 -21.33 -2.13 5.06
C ILE A 331 -20.60 -2.66 3.82
N GLY A 332 -20.87 -3.91 3.46
CA GLY A 332 -20.19 -4.62 2.37
C GLY A 332 -18.82 -5.09 2.83
N LEU A 333 -18.77 -6.23 3.50
CA LEU A 333 -17.55 -6.78 4.09
C LEU A 333 -16.69 -7.50 3.04
N ALA A 334 -17.34 -8.25 2.14
CA ALA A 334 -16.66 -8.96 1.07
C ALA A 334 -16.42 -8.08 -0.16
N SER A 335 -17.38 -7.24 -0.53
CA SER A 335 -17.29 -6.32 -1.67
C SER A 335 -18.13 -5.06 -1.43
N ILE A 336 -18.01 -4.08 -2.33
CA ILE A 336 -18.74 -2.81 -2.23
C ILE A 336 -20.26 -2.94 -2.42
N ASP A 337 -20.70 -4.04 -3.01
CA ASP A 337 -22.12 -4.35 -3.30
C ASP A 337 -22.71 -5.38 -2.32
N ASP A 338 -21.89 -5.92 -1.41
CA ASP A 338 -22.34 -6.77 -0.32
C ASP A 338 -23.13 -5.95 0.73
N THR A 339 -24.03 -6.61 1.45
CA THR A 339 -24.89 -6.01 2.47
C THR A 339 -24.54 -6.45 3.88
N ALA A 340 -23.56 -7.35 4.06
CA ALA A 340 -23.05 -7.69 5.38
C ALA A 340 -22.48 -6.44 6.06
N THR A 341 -22.77 -6.29 7.35
CA THR A 341 -22.41 -5.09 8.12
C THR A 341 -21.62 -5.46 9.36
N LEU A 342 -20.65 -4.61 9.68
CA LEU A 342 -19.90 -4.63 10.91
C LEU A 342 -19.93 -3.24 11.56
N THR A 343 -20.42 -3.14 12.79
CA THR A 343 -20.41 -1.90 13.57
C THR A 343 -19.05 -1.71 14.25
N PHE A 344 -18.64 -0.47 14.51
CA PHE A 344 -17.39 -0.16 15.22
C PHE A 344 -17.45 1.14 16.03
N GLN A 345 -16.49 1.29 16.94
CA GLN A 345 -16.31 2.48 17.79
C GLN A 345 -14.90 3.06 17.64
N GLY A 346 -14.74 4.06 16.79
CA GLY A 346 -13.46 4.73 16.53
C GLY A 346 -12.49 3.96 15.64
N SER A 347 -11.38 4.61 15.33
CA SER A 347 -10.34 4.11 14.42
C SER A 347 -9.75 2.77 14.87
N LYS A 348 -9.52 2.63 16.17
CA LYS A 348 -8.87 1.45 16.75
C LYS A 348 -9.75 0.19 16.70
N ASP A 349 -11.04 0.33 17.01
CA ASP A 349 -12.00 -0.79 16.96
C ASP A 349 -12.26 -1.22 15.50
N LEU A 350 -12.36 -0.26 14.58
CA LEU A 350 -12.48 -0.55 13.15
C LEU A 350 -11.30 -1.40 12.65
N GLY A 351 -10.06 -0.98 12.95
CA GLY A 351 -8.86 -1.72 12.55
C GLY A 351 -8.84 -3.15 13.09
N LYS A 352 -9.24 -3.35 14.35
CA LYS A 352 -9.37 -4.69 14.95
C LYS A 352 -10.40 -5.56 14.23
N LYS A 353 -11.59 -5.02 13.98
CA LYS A 353 -12.68 -5.76 13.35
C LYS A 353 -12.42 -6.05 11.87
N MET A 354 -11.85 -5.10 11.14
CA MET A 354 -11.46 -5.31 9.74
C MET A 354 -10.36 -6.34 9.59
N SER A 355 -9.46 -6.46 10.57
CA SER A 355 -8.32 -7.38 10.51
C SER A 355 -8.72 -8.86 10.36
N THR A 356 -9.98 -9.21 10.65
CA THR A 356 -10.52 -10.56 10.51
C THR A 356 -11.13 -10.84 9.15
N LEU A 357 -11.23 -9.84 8.26
CA LEU A 357 -11.83 -9.99 6.95
C LEU A 357 -10.86 -10.67 5.96
N PRO A 358 -11.32 -11.59 5.10
CA PRO A 358 -10.49 -12.21 4.06
C PRO A 358 -9.78 -11.19 3.16
N ALA A 359 -10.47 -10.08 2.87
CA ALA A 359 -9.99 -8.94 2.07
C ALA A 359 -8.61 -8.43 2.51
N ILE A 360 -8.28 -8.49 3.81
CA ILE A 360 -6.97 -8.05 4.31
C ILE A 360 -5.82 -8.89 3.72
N SER A 361 -6.01 -10.21 3.68
CA SER A 361 -5.00 -11.13 3.14
C SER A 361 -4.96 -11.12 1.61
N GLU A 362 -6.12 -10.97 0.97
CA GLU A 362 -6.26 -10.79 -0.48
C GLU A 362 -5.53 -9.52 -0.93
N CYS A 363 -5.76 -8.41 -0.24
CA CYS A 363 -5.09 -7.16 -0.51
C CYS A 363 -3.58 -7.24 -0.37
N LEU A 364 -3.08 -7.92 0.67
CA LEU A 364 -1.65 -8.13 0.82
C LEU A 364 -1.09 -8.95 -0.35
N ALA A 365 -1.80 -9.97 -0.82
CA ALA A 365 -1.39 -10.77 -1.97
C ALA A 365 -1.30 -9.94 -3.24
N VAL A 366 -2.36 -9.19 -3.57
CA VAL A 366 -2.44 -8.35 -4.76
C VAL A 366 -1.38 -7.23 -4.74
N ASN A 367 -1.33 -6.46 -3.65
CA ASN A 367 -0.40 -5.34 -3.54
C ASN A 367 1.05 -5.78 -3.41
N GLY A 368 1.32 -6.85 -2.66
CA GLY A 368 2.66 -7.42 -2.54
C GLY A 368 3.16 -7.99 -3.86
N PHE A 369 2.30 -8.69 -4.62
CA PHE A 369 2.66 -9.19 -5.94
C PHE A 369 2.94 -8.05 -6.92
N ARG A 370 2.09 -7.02 -6.94
CA ARG A 370 2.29 -5.83 -7.78
C ARG A 370 3.56 -5.08 -7.42
N TRP A 371 3.82 -4.87 -6.14
CA TRP A 371 5.05 -4.20 -5.69
C TRP A 371 6.30 -4.97 -6.12
N ALA A 372 6.31 -6.30 -5.92
CA ALA A 372 7.47 -7.10 -6.25
C ALA A 372 7.69 -7.21 -7.77
N THR A 373 6.62 -7.40 -8.55
CA THR A 373 6.72 -7.77 -9.97
C THR A 373 6.44 -6.64 -10.96
N GLY A 374 5.78 -5.57 -10.51
CA GLY A 374 5.20 -4.53 -11.37
C GLY A 374 3.95 -4.99 -12.13
N MET A 375 3.48 -6.21 -11.92
CA MET A 375 2.34 -6.80 -12.65
C MET A 375 1.10 -6.92 -11.76
N PRO A 376 -0.12 -6.79 -12.31
CA PRO A 376 -1.35 -7.11 -11.61
C PRO A 376 -1.45 -8.62 -11.33
N LEU A 377 -2.02 -8.99 -10.18
CA LEU A 377 -2.30 -10.40 -9.85
C LEU A 377 -3.69 -10.83 -10.35
N ASN A 378 -4.64 -9.89 -10.41
CA ASN A 378 -5.99 -10.12 -10.89
C ASN A 378 -6.58 -8.81 -11.45
N SER A 379 -7.79 -8.89 -12.01
CA SER A 379 -8.49 -7.72 -12.57
C SER A 379 -8.90 -6.69 -11.51
N ASN A 380 -8.98 -7.07 -10.22
CA ASN A 380 -9.27 -6.15 -9.12
C ASN A 380 -8.06 -5.29 -8.71
N SER A 381 -6.97 -5.33 -9.48
CA SER A 381 -5.80 -4.48 -9.29
C SER A 381 -6.02 -3.10 -9.90
N TYR A 382 -6.72 -2.21 -9.19
CA TYR A 382 -6.84 -0.80 -9.58
C TYR A 382 -5.54 -0.05 -9.26
N SER A 383 -5.01 0.74 -10.20
CA SER A 383 -3.77 1.51 -10.01
C SER A 383 -4.05 3.01 -10.06
N THR A 384 -4.07 3.66 -8.90
CA THR A 384 -4.00 5.13 -8.80
C THR A 384 -2.56 5.65 -8.72
N LEU A 385 -1.58 4.73 -8.68
CA LEU A 385 -0.14 4.99 -8.69
C LEU A 385 0.29 5.44 -10.09
N GLU A 386 -0.04 6.67 -10.45
CA GLU A 386 0.58 7.54 -11.47
C GLU A 386 -0.22 8.84 -11.71
N GLY A 387 -1.11 9.23 -10.77
CA GLY A 387 -1.90 10.46 -10.95
C GLY A 387 -2.93 10.39 -12.09
N GLY A 388 -3.13 9.21 -12.67
CA GLY A 388 -4.17 8.94 -13.65
C GLY A 388 -5.51 8.67 -12.97
N GLN A 389 -6.58 9.25 -13.53
CA GLN A 389 -7.97 8.93 -13.22
C GLN A 389 -8.39 7.54 -13.76
N ASP A 390 -7.44 6.62 -13.90
CA ASP A 390 -7.69 5.35 -14.56
C ASP A 390 -8.38 4.40 -13.56
N ASN A 391 -9.70 4.54 -13.49
CA ASN A 391 -10.65 3.56 -12.91
C ASN A 391 -10.69 2.25 -13.72
N GLU A 392 -9.74 2.03 -14.62
CA GLU A 392 -9.74 0.88 -15.50
C GLU A 392 -9.02 -0.27 -14.77
N PRO A 393 -9.69 -1.41 -14.54
CA PRO A 393 -9.04 -2.57 -13.97
C PRO A 393 -7.89 -3.02 -14.86
N ALA A 394 -6.93 -3.72 -14.26
CA ALA A 394 -5.86 -4.34 -15.01
C ALA A 394 -6.43 -5.24 -16.12
N LYS A 395 -6.04 -4.98 -17.38
CA LYS A 395 -6.51 -5.75 -18.54
C LYS A 395 -5.72 -7.05 -18.66
N LEU A 396 -6.19 -8.09 -17.99
CA LEU A 396 -5.71 -9.45 -18.15
C LEU A 396 -6.49 -10.16 -19.26
N THR A 397 -5.80 -10.93 -20.09
CA THR A 397 -6.47 -11.90 -20.97
C THR A 397 -7.07 -13.04 -20.16
N ARG A 398 -8.08 -13.73 -20.69
CA ARG A 398 -8.68 -14.92 -20.06
C ARG A 398 -7.64 -15.95 -19.60
N THR A 399 -6.63 -16.20 -20.41
CA THR A 399 -5.53 -17.13 -20.09
C THR A 399 -4.65 -16.62 -18.94
N GLN A 400 -4.41 -15.31 -18.85
CA GLN A 400 -3.69 -14.72 -17.73
C GLN A 400 -4.51 -14.78 -16.44
N GLU A 401 -5.81 -14.49 -16.50
CA GLU A 401 -6.71 -14.62 -15.34
C GLU A 401 -6.67 -16.04 -14.76
N GLU A 402 -6.81 -17.06 -15.62
CA GLU A 402 -6.75 -18.47 -15.19
C GLU A 402 -5.37 -18.84 -14.60
N SER A 403 -4.29 -18.38 -15.22
CA SER A 403 -2.93 -18.66 -14.74
C SER A 403 -2.63 -17.97 -13.41
N PHE A 404 -3.10 -16.73 -13.25
CA PHE A 404 -2.80 -15.92 -12.07
C PHE A 404 -3.70 -16.31 -10.89
N ALA A 405 -4.89 -16.85 -11.14
CA ALA A 405 -5.76 -17.40 -10.10
C ALA A 405 -5.06 -18.53 -9.30
N CYS A 406 -4.28 -19.38 -9.95
CA CYS A 406 -3.48 -20.40 -9.25
C CYS A 406 -2.37 -19.77 -8.38
N ALA A 407 -1.74 -18.69 -8.85
CA ALA A 407 -0.74 -17.96 -8.09
C ALA A 407 -1.36 -17.27 -6.87
N GLU A 408 -2.49 -16.59 -7.05
CA GLU A 408 -3.26 -15.95 -5.98
C GLU A 408 -3.66 -16.96 -4.90
N LYS A 409 -4.25 -18.09 -5.30
CA LYS A 409 -4.58 -19.17 -4.37
C LYS A 409 -3.35 -19.67 -3.60
N THR A 410 -2.23 -19.86 -4.29
CA THR A 410 -0.98 -20.32 -3.65
C THR A 410 -0.48 -19.33 -2.59
N LEU A 411 -0.60 -18.03 -2.84
CA LEU A 411 -0.24 -16.98 -1.89
C LEU A 411 -1.17 -16.98 -0.67
N GLN A 412 -2.48 -17.11 -0.88
CA GLN A 412 -3.46 -17.21 0.21
C GLN A 412 -3.25 -18.46 1.07
N ASP A 413 -3.05 -19.62 0.43
CA ASP A 413 -2.79 -20.88 1.14
C ASP A 413 -1.48 -20.77 1.95
N THR A 414 -0.45 -20.14 1.40
CA THR A 414 0.82 -19.89 2.10
C THR A 414 0.62 -18.96 3.31
N TYR A 415 -0.15 -17.88 3.15
CA TYR A 415 -0.48 -16.98 4.25
C TYR A 415 -1.19 -17.70 5.39
N ALA A 416 -2.23 -18.48 5.07
CA ALA A 416 -2.99 -19.25 6.04
C ALA A 416 -2.12 -20.30 6.76
N ALA A 417 -1.30 -21.05 6.01
CA ALA A 417 -0.41 -22.08 6.56
C ALA A 417 0.70 -21.52 7.46
N ASN A 418 0.99 -20.21 7.38
CA ASN A 418 2.04 -19.54 8.14
C ASN A 418 1.47 -18.53 9.15
N ASN A 419 0.29 -18.80 9.70
CA ASN A 419 -0.34 -17.99 10.74
C ASN A 419 -0.51 -16.51 10.34
N GLY A 420 -0.78 -16.25 9.07
CA GLY A 420 -0.93 -14.91 8.51
C GLY A 420 0.36 -14.10 8.39
N SER A 421 1.52 -14.75 8.28
CA SER A 421 2.81 -14.08 8.11
C SER A 421 2.90 -13.35 6.76
N ALA A 422 3.01 -12.02 6.80
CA ALA A 422 3.26 -11.22 5.59
C ALA A 422 4.58 -11.60 4.93
N LYS A 423 5.61 -11.88 5.74
CA LYS A 423 6.92 -12.31 5.24
C LYS A 423 6.85 -13.62 4.48
N SER A 424 6.06 -14.59 4.95
CA SER A 424 5.91 -15.89 4.29
C SER A 424 5.20 -15.75 2.94
N LEU A 425 4.14 -14.94 2.87
CA LEU A 425 3.49 -14.60 1.60
C LEU A 425 4.47 -13.90 0.65
N TYR A 426 5.14 -12.84 1.11
CA TYR A 426 6.04 -12.03 0.27
C TYR A 426 7.25 -12.85 -0.24
N ARG A 427 7.75 -13.77 0.58
CA ARG A 427 8.76 -14.76 0.20
C ARG A 427 8.24 -15.73 -0.87
N LYS A 428 6.98 -16.19 -0.77
CA LYS A 428 6.40 -17.11 -1.76
C LYS A 428 6.32 -16.50 -3.16
N ILE A 429 6.06 -15.20 -3.27
CA ILE A 429 5.98 -14.48 -4.56
C ILE A 429 7.23 -14.75 -5.42
N GLY A 430 8.42 -14.63 -4.83
CA GLY A 430 9.70 -14.83 -5.54
C GLY A 430 9.95 -16.25 -6.02
N THR A 431 9.18 -17.22 -5.53
CA THR A 431 9.29 -18.66 -5.87
C THR A 431 8.15 -19.16 -6.74
N LEU A 432 7.20 -18.29 -7.11
CA LEU A 432 6.16 -18.65 -8.06
C LEU A 432 6.78 -18.91 -9.43
N ASP A 433 6.36 -19.98 -10.09
CA ASP A 433 6.78 -20.24 -11.48
C ASP A 433 6.46 -19.06 -12.39
N LEU A 434 5.32 -18.39 -12.12
CA LEU A 434 4.85 -17.21 -12.84
C LEU A 434 5.90 -16.10 -12.93
N VAL A 435 6.70 -15.86 -11.88
CA VAL A 435 7.67 -14.75 -11.91
C VAL A 435 8.89 -15.07 -12.77
N ARG A 436 9.13 -16.35 -13.10
CA ARG A 436 10.27 -16.83 -13.89
C ARG A 436 9.95 -17.01 -15.39
N LEU A 437 8.70 -16.87 -15.78
CA LEU A 437 8.27 -17.11 -17.16
C LEU A 437 7.96 -15.79 -17.87
N ARG A 438 8.32 -15.72 -19.15
CA ARG A 438 8.00 -14.61 -20.05
C ARG A 438 7.31 -15.18 -21.28
N LYS A 439 6.14 -14.66 -21.64
CA LYS A 439 5.50 -14.97 -22.92
C LYS A 439 5.62 -13.73 -23.80
N PRO A 440 5.96 -13.86 -25.10
CA PRO A 440 5.91 -12.74 -26.02
C PRO A 440 4.52 -12.11 -25.96
N ILE A 441 4.47 -10.79 -25.77
CA ILE A 441 3.24 -10.03 -25.89
C ILE A 441 2.80 -10.16 -27.35
N ASP A 442 1.56 -10.57 -27.59
CA ASP A 442 1.03 -10.58 -28.96
C ASP A 442 1.03 -9.14 -29.47
N SER A 443 1.52 -8.93 -30.69
CA SER A 443 1.47 -7.63 -31.38
C SER A 443 0.08 -6.98 -31.39
N SER A 444 -0.99 -7.78 -31.31
CA SER A 444 -2.37 -7.29 -31.17
C SER A 444 -2.68 -6.62 -29.82
N GLN A 445 -1.85 -6.86 -28.80
CA GLN A 445 -1.98 -6.34 -27.43
C GLN A 445 -1.13 -5.09 -27.18
N VAL A 446 -0.18 -4.78 -28.07
CA VAL A 446 0.55 -3.52 -28.07
C VAL A 446 -0.27 -2.53 -28.88
N LYS A 447 -0.78 -1.46 -28.24
CA LYS A 447 -1.35 -0.33 -28.99
C LYS A 447 -0.31 0.11 -30.02
N GLN A 448 -0.59 -0.06 -31.30
CA GLN A 448 0.15 0.67 -32.33
C GLN A 448 -0.22 2.14 -32.12
N ASN A 449 0.75 2.92 -31.63
CA ASN A 449 0.62 4.37 -31.54
C ASN A 449 0.56 4.98 -32.94
#